data_AF-A0A7S2Q6V2-F1
#
_entry.id   AF-A0A7S2Q6V2-F1
#
_cell.length_a   1.000
_cell.length_b   1.000
_cell.length_c   1.000
_cell.angle_alpha   90.00
_cell.angle_beta   90.00
_cell.angle_gamma   90.00
#
_symmetry.space_group_name_H-M   'P 1'
#
loop_
_entity.id
_entity.type
_entity.pdbx_description
1 polymer ?
#
loop_
_entity_poly.entity_id
_entity_poly.type
_entity_poly.pdbx_seq_one_letter_code
_entity_poly.pdbx_strand_id
1 'polypeptide(L)'
;ATAAQTLGEAACADAGEEDPADSLGQEAALGRPGAAAGAPVLEEDQEDSASPQQIRRQRDMLIGEVGTMRAKFDLTMQTLRSILALRADTSWAGILEHAEALAARAQIGAVTEDGAPADEALVRDEELRRAEAEIEQLVETVESQAKKEAYFKELVHRQQWLLDKATENIEGLERRCEQHQERIAALEARDHHHLETMAAQECRIADLASQCEGLSTDLRAEGQLASTRAANIDELEAELIRRDQQAAETLEQQQSEAAQVSQRQLEELWAWEGAFKEQSELVTRMTDQLQVYEAADRRRYSYNPNNRSRRSLLGEEDGLSDNMSSVSSAVASARHMRPDGTTEQESAGASPSISSASTPLPSARGSRGTGSLVS
;
A
#
# COMPACT_ATOMS: atom_id res chain seq x y z
N ALA A 1 0.23 -64.23 6.69
CA ALA A 1 -0.21 -62.98 6.05
C ALA A 1 -1.43 -62.48 6.81
N THR A 2 -1.21 -61.61 7.78
CA THR A 2 -2.26 -60.94 8.56
C THR A 2 -1.67 -59.60 8.98
N ALA A 3 -1.91 -58.60 8.15
CA ALA A 3 -1.63 -57.19 8.40
C ALA A 3 -2.74 -56.66 9.34
N ALA A 4 -2.36 -56.10 10.48
CA ALA A 4 -2.33 -54.66 10.73
C ALA A 4 -3.72 -54.01 10.81
N GLN A 5 -4.19 -53.79 12.03
CA GLN A 5 -5.15 -52.73 12.34
C GLN A 5 -4.85 -52.19 13.75
N THR A 6 -3.91 -51.26 13.78
CA THR A 6 -3.76 -50.22 14.80
C THR A 6 -4.25 -48.91 14.18
N LEU A 7 -4.60 -47.93 15.03
CA LEU A 7 -5.16 -46.57 14.77
C LEU A 7 -6.66 -46.52 15.11
N GLY A 8 -7.15 -45.61 15.96
CA GLY A 8 -6.49 -44.53 16.67
C GLY A 8 -7.48 -43.97 17.70
N GLU A 9 -7.05 -44.01 18.96
CA GLU A 9 -7.76 -43.45 20.10
C GLU A 9 -7.36 -41.96 20.16
N ALA A 10 -8.23 -41.10 19.62
CA ALA A 10 -8.01 -39.66 19.65
C ALA A 10 -8.37 -39.14 21.05
N ALA A 11 -7.33 -38.80 21.80
CA ALA A 11 -7.40 -38.08 23.07
C ALA A 11 -8.10 -36.73 22.87
N CYS A 12 -9.21 -36.53 23.59
CA CYS A 12 -9.73 -35.19 23.86
C CYS A 12 -8.72 -34.49 24.78
N ALA A 13 -7.89 -33.64 24.18
CA ALA A 13 -7.02 -32.74 24.91
C ALA A 13 -7.88 -31.69 25.62
N ASP A 14 -7.83 -31.79 26.94
CA ASP A 14 -8.24 -30.85 27.97
C ASP A 14 -7.63 -29.46 27.68
N ALA A 15 -8.50 -28.51 27.33
CA ALA A 15 -8.11 -27.13 27.05
C ALA A 15 -8.32 -26.29 28.31
N GLY A 16 -7.22 -26.09 29.03
CA GLY A 16 -6.81 -24.83 29.65
C GLY A 16 -7.90 -23.94 30.21
N GLU A 17 -8.15 -24.12 31.51
CA GLU A 17 -8.73 -23.14 32.41
C GLU A 17 -7.74 -21.94 32.54
N GLU A 18 -8.04 -20.85 31.83
CA GLU A 18 -7.29 -19.59 31.97
C GLU A 18 -7.91 -18.71 33.06
N ASP A 19 -7.07 -18.35 34.04
CA ASP A 19 -7.31 -17.41 35.13
C ASP A 19 -7.84 -16.04 34.67
N PRO A 20 -8.89 -15.48 35.28
CA PRO A 20 -9.25 -14.08 35.13
C PRO A 20 -8.47 -13.23 36.12
N ALA A 21 -7.23 -12.88 35.79
CA ALA A 21 -6.45 -11.88 36.52
C ALA A 21 -6.40 -10.54 35.75
N ASP A 22 -6.81 -9.48 36.44
CA ASP A 22 -6.42 -8.08 36.27
C ASP A 22 -6.72 -7.36 34.94
N SER A 23 -7.83 -6.62 34.94
CA SER A 23 -7.91 -5.36 34.21
C SER A 23 -8.64 -4.28 35.02
N LEU A 24 -7.91 -3.72 35.98
CA LEU A 24 -8.20 -2.42 36.58
C LEU A 24 -7.53 -1.33 35.72
N GLY A 25 -8.27 -0.80 34.74
CA GLY A 25 -8.01 0.54 34.16
C GLY A 25 -9.20 1.42 34.56
N GLN A 26 -9.11 2.28 35.59
CA GLN A 26 -8.55 3.64 35.51
C GLN A 26 -8.93 4.38 34.22
N GLU A 27 -10.21 4.76 34.10
CA GLU A 27 -10.57 5.96 33.35
C GLU A 27 -10.60 7.17 34.28
N ALA A 28 -9.67 8.07 34.01
CA ALA A 28 -9.55 9.38 34.62
C ALA A 28 -10.68 10.29 34.14
N ALA A 29 -11.66 10.52 35.01
CA ALA A 29 -12.64 11.59 34.87
C ALA A 29 -11.97 12.95 35.14
N LEU A 30 -11.36 13.54 34.09
CA LEU A 30 -11.03 14.96 34.05
C LEU A 30 -12.26 15.74 33.58
N GLY A 31 -12.82 16.52 34.50
CA GLY A 31 -13.94 17.39 34.22
C GLY A 31 -13.63 18.55 33.27
N ARG A 32 -14.70 19.11 32.69
CA ARG A 32 -14.83 20.55 32.53
C ARG A 32 -16.30 20.98 32.65
N PRO A 33 -16.56 22.18 33.19
CA PRO A 33 -17.88 22.67 33.56
C PRO A 33 -18.50 23.53 32.45
N GLY A 34 -19.82 23.67 32.48
CA GLY A 34 -20.52 24.58 31.56
C GLY A 34 -22.00 24.69 31.91
N ALA A 35 -22.31 25.51 32.90
CA ALA A 35 -23.67 25.93 33.22
C ALA A 35 -24.26 26.79 32.09
N ALA A 36 -25.42 26.38 31.59
CA ALA A 36 -26.45 27.23 30.98
C ALA A 36 -27.79 26.47 31.17
N ALA A 37 -28.55 26.79 32.22
CA ALA A 37 -29.62 27.79 32.18
C ALA A 37 -30.71 27.46 31.13
N GLY A 38 -31.79 26.83 31.60
CA GLY A 38 -33.16 27.24 31.30
C GLY A 38 -33.86 26.62 30.08
N ALA A 39 -34.62 25.55 30.32
CA ALA A 39 -35.99 25.39 29.83
C ALA A 39 -36.66 24.19 30.57
N PRO A 40 -37.82 24.36 31.23
CA PRO A 40 -38.59 23.22 31.72
C PRO A 40 -39.21 22.54 30.50
N VAL A 41 -38.61 21.42 30.08
CA VAL A 41 -39.23 20.51 29.12
C VAL A 41 -40.43 19.90 29.83
N LEU A 42 -41.61 20.17 29.28
CA LEU A 42 -42.88 19.58 29.65
C LEU A 42 -42.72 18.06 29.77
N GLU A 43 -42.98 17.53 30.98
CA GLU A 43 -43.29 16.13 31.20
C GLU A 43 -44.60 15.83 30.44
N GLU A 44 -44.48 15.58 29.14
CA GLU A 44 -45.55 14.98 28.36
C GLU A 44 -45.60 13.50 28.77
N ASP A 45 -46.69 13.18 29.47
CA ASP A 45 -47.29 11.87 29.70
C ASP A 45 -46.56 10.73 28.97
N GLN A 46 -45.60 10.13 29.66
CA GLN A 46 -45.03 8.85 29.29
C GLN A 46 -46.11 7.80 29.55
N GLU A 47 -47.06 7.71 28.61
CA GLU A 47 -48.09 6.68 28.60
C GLU A 47 -47.42 5.32 28.74
N ASP A 48 -47.67 4.66 29.88
CA ASP A 48 -47.35 3.28 30.23
C ASP A 48 -47.97 2.31 29.20
N SER A 49 -47.46 2.37 27.97
CA SER A 49 -47.85 1.53 26.86
C SER A 49 -47.17 0.19 27.06
N ALA A 50 -47.79 -0.64 27.91
CA ALA A 50 -47.45 -2.04 28.09
C ALA A 50 -47.16 -2.64 26.71
N SER A 51 -45.97 -3.24 26.56
CA SER A 51 -45.53 -3.73 25.25
C SER A 51 -46.61 -4.61 24.61
N PRO A 52 -46.80 -4.59 23.28
CA PRO A 52 -47.82 -5.43 22.63
C PRO A 52 -47.70 -6.93 22.97
N GLN A 53 -46.50 -7.40 23.33
CA GLN A 53 -46.28 -8.75 23.84
C GLN A 53 -46.83 -8.95 25.26
N GLN A 54 -46.70 -7.96 26.14
CA GLN A 54 -47.27 -8.00 27.49
C GLN A 54 -48.79 -8.01 27.46
N ILE A 55 -49.42 -7.20 26.60
CA ILE A 55 -50.89 -7.20 26.43
C ILE A 55 -51.38 -8.58 25.97
N ARG A 56 -50.67 -9.23 25.04
CA ARG A 56 -51.01 -10.59 24.59
C ARG A 56 -50.90 -11.61 25.73
N ARG A 57 -49.81 -11.57 26.51
CA ARG A 57 -49.63 -12.45 27.68
C ARG A 57 -50.75 -12.27 28.71
N GLN A 58 -51.12 -11.02 29.02
CA GLN A 58 -52.22 -10.72 29.93
C GLN A 58 -53.58 -11.21 29.40
N ARG A 59 -53.85 -11.02 28.11
CA ARG A 59 -55.08 -11.52 27.47
C ARG A 59 -55.19 -13.03 27.55
N ASP A 60 -54.11 -13.75 27.21
CA ASP A 60 -54.12 -15.21 27.19
C ASP A 60 -54.26 -15.78 28.62
N MET A 61 -53.67 -15.12 29.62
CA MET A 61 -53.89 -15.43 31.04
C MET A 61 -55.37 -15.25 31.45
N LEU A 62 -55.98 -14.10 31.13
CA LEU A 62 -57.39 -13.82 31.45
C LEU A 62 -58.35 -14.80 30.77
N ILE A 63 -58.07 -15.19 29.51
CA ILE A 63 -58.86 -16.20 28.80
C ILE A 63 -58.79 -17.55 29.55
N GLY A 64 -57.61 -17.94 30.04
CA GLY A 64 -57.42 -19.13 30.88
C GLY A 64 -58.19 -19.06 32.20
N GLU A 65 -58.17 -17.92 32.88
CA GLU A 65 -58.89 -17.70 34.14
C GLU A 65 -60.41 -17.77 33.95
N VAL A 66 -60.95 -17.12 32.92
CA VAL A 66 -62.38 -17.18 32.58
C VAL A 66 -62.80 -18.61 32.22
N GLY A 67 -61.98 -19.34 31.45
CA GLY A 67 -62.21 -20.75 31.16
C GLY A 67 -62.26 -21.61 32.43
N THR A 68 -61.35 -21.37 33.36
CA THR A 68 -61.29 -22.08 34.65
C THR A 68 -62.50 -21.78 35.54
N MET A 69 -62.92 -20.51 35.61
CA MET A 69 -64.12 -20.11 36.36
C MET A 69 -65.39 -20.74 35.77
N ARG A 70 -65.50 -20.78 34.45
CA ARG A 70 -66.63 -21.43 33.77
C ARG A 70 -66.69 -22.92 34.11
N ALA A 71 -65.56 -23.62 34.03
CA ALA A 71 -65.49 -25.04 34.39
C ALA A 71 -65.90 -25.29 35.85
N LYS A 72 -65.47 -24.43 36.79
CA LYS A 72 -65.90 -24.50 38.22
C LYS A 72 -67.39 -24.26 38.39
N PHE A 73 -67.95 -23.31 37.66
CA PHE A 73 -69.39 -23.03 37.69
C PHE A 73 -70.19 -24.22 37.13
N ASP A 74 -69.78 -24.78 35.99
CA ASP A 74 -70.44 -25.95 35.38
C ASP A 74 -70.36 -27.19 36.28
N LEU A 75 -69.22 -27.42 36.95
CA LEU A 75 -69.07 -28.48 37.94
C LEU A 75 -70.01 -28.27 39.14
N THR A 76 -70.07 -27.05 39.67
CA THR A 76 -70.96 -26.71 40.81
C THR A 76 -72.42 -26.92 40.44
N MET A 77 -72.82 -26.52 39.23
CA MET A 77 -74.15 -26.78 38.67
C MET A 77 -74.44 -28.28 38.59
N GLN A 78 -73.49 -29.08 38.10
CA GLN A 78 -73.63 -30.53 38.01
C GLN A 78 -73.75 -31.19 39.39
N THR A 79 -72.92 -30.78 40.36
CA THR A 79 -72.96 -31.27 41.74
C THR A 79 -74.31 -30.96 42.38
N LEU A 80 -74.82 -29.73 42.24
CA LEU A 80 -76.12 -29.37 42.79
C LEU A 80 -77.28 -30.11 42.13
N ARG A 81 -77.23 -30.34 40.81
CA ARG A 81 -78.21 -31.20 40.13
C ARG A 81 -78.17 -32.62 40.67
N SER A 82 -76.97 -33.16 40.90
CA SER A 82 -76.79 -34.50 41.45
C SER A 82 -77.36 -34.61 42.86
N ILE A 83 -76.99 -33.68 43.77
CA ILE A 83 -77.44 -33.65 45.16
C ILE A 83 -78.96 -33.54 45.26
N LEU A 84 -79.56 -32.71 44.40
CA LEU A 84 -81.01 -32.47 44.38
C LEU A 84 -81.77 -33.46 43.47
N ALA A 85 -81.10 -34.45 42.89
CA ALA A 85 -81.66 -35.40 41.92
C ALA A 85 -82.43 -34.74 40.76
N LEU A 86 -81.95 -33.57 40.30
CA LEU A 86 -82.52 -32.80 39.21
C LEU A 86 -82.00 -33.29 37.85
N ARG A 87 -82.78 -33.07 36.80
CA ARG A 87 -82.38 -33.40 35.43
C ARG A 87 -81.14 -32.58 35.00
N ALA A 88 -80.36 -33.13 34.08
CA ALA A 88 -79.11 -32.52 33.61
C ALA A 88 -79.31 -31.14 32.95
N ASP A 89 -80.50 -30.89 32.41
CA ASP A 89 -80.92 -29.66 31.71
C ASP A 89 -81.51 -28.58 32.64
N THR A 90 -81.63 -28.84 33.95
CA THR A 90 -82.18 -27.85 34.89
C THR A 90 -81.27 -26.62 35.00
N SER A 91 -81.83 -25.44 34.74
CA SER A 91 -81.11 -24.17 34.86
C SER A 91 -80.84 -23.80 36.32
N TRP A 92 -79.96 -22.81 36.57
CA TRP A 92 -79.66 -22.33 37.92
C TRP A 92 -80.93 -21.89 38.67
N ALA A 93 -81.87 -21.23 37.98
CA ALA A 93 -83.15 -20.83 38.55
C ALA A 93 -83.96 -22.03 39.04
N GLY A 94 -84.01 -23.13 38.26
CA GLY A 94 -84.71 -24.36 38.67
C GLY A 94 -84.05 -25.08 39.85
N ILE A 95 -82.71 -25.01 39.95
CA ILE A 95 -81.99 -25.53 41.12
C ILE A 95 -82.39 -24.76 42.39
N LEU A 96 -82.43 -23.42 42.31
CA LEU A 96 -82.80 -22.56 43.45
C LEU A 96 -84.25 -22.75 43.87
N GLU A 97 -85.19 -22.81 42.91
CA GLU A 97 -86.61 -23.06 43.19
C GLU A 97 -86.83 -24.42 43.89
N HIS A 98 -86.10 -25.46 43.44
CA HIS A 98 -86.18 -26.77 44.08
C HIS A 98 -85.56 -26.79 45.48
N ALA A 99 -84.44 -26.08 45.69
CA ALA A 99 -83.83 -25.92 47.00
C ALA A 99 -84.75 -25.17 47.97
N GLU A 100 -85.45 -24.13 47.51
CA GLU A 100 -86.45 -23.40 48.30
C GLU A 100 -87.66 -24.29 48.65
N ALA A 101 -88.16 -25.07 47.69
CA ALA A 101 -89.25 -26.03 47.93
C ALA A 101 -88.86 -27.11 48.96
N LEU A 102 -87.62 -27.61 48.92
CA LEU A 102 -87.09 -28.54 49.91
C LEU A 102 -86.94 -27.90 51.29
N ALA A 103 -86.43 -26.66 51.36
CA ALA A 103 -86.35 -25.91 52.62
C ALA A 103 -87.74 -25.68 53.24
N ALA A 104 -88.74 -25.36 52.43
CA ALA A 104 -90.13 -25.21 52.87
C ALA A 104 -90.73 -26.54 53.36
N ARG A 105 -90.41 -27.67 52.71
CA ARG A 105 -90.84 -29.01 53.17
C ARG A 105 -90.16 -29.44 54.46
N ALA A 106 -88.87 -29.16 54.64
CA ALA A 106 -88.14 -29.47 55.87
C ALA A 106 -88.74 -28.75 57.09
N GLN A 107 -89.28 -27.54 56.92
CA GLN A 107 -89.99 -26.82 57.97
C GLN A 107 -91.34 -27.47 58.36
N ILE A 108 -91.95 -28.25 57.46
CA ILE A 108 -93.24 -28.91 57.69
C ILE A 108 -93.05 -30.35 58.23
N GLY A 109 -91.98 -31.03 57.83
CA GLY A 109 -91.71 -32.44 58.17
C GLY A 109 -91.10 -32.71 59.54
N ALA A 110 -90.56 -31.69 60.23
CA ALA A 110 -89.88 -31.85 61.53
C ALA A 110 -90.80 -32.16 62.72
N VAL A 111 -92.09 -32.48 62.50
CA VAL A 111 -93.10 -32.67 63.56
C VAL A 111 -93.58 -34.14 63.68
N THR A 112 -93.19 -35.06 62.79
CA THR A 112 -93.72 -36.44 62.83
C THR A 112 -92.72 -37.49 62.34
N GLU A 113 -91.72 -37.84 63.16
CA GLU A 113 -91.02 -39.13 63.02
C GLU A 113 -90.76 -39.71 64.41
N ASP A 114 -91.66 -40.58 64.87
CA ASP A 114 -91.49 -41.40 66.07
C ASP A 114 -91.87 -42.85 65.74
N GLY A 115 -90.90 -43.76 65.87
CA GLY A 115 -91.12 -45.22 65.86
C GLY A 115 -90.70 -46.00 64.61
N ALA A 116 -89.39 -46.14 64.35
CA ALA A 116 -88.86 -47.20 63.48
C ALA A 116 -88.56 -48.50 64.29
N PRO A 117 -88.85 -49.70 63.75
CA PRO A 117 -88.71 -50.98 64.46
C PRO A 117 -87.25 -51.46 64.62
N ALA A 118 -86.95 -52.14 65.73
CA ALA A 118 -85.60 -52.51 66.17
C ALA A 118 -84.82 -53.45 65.22
N ASP A 119 -85.48 -54.22 64.34
CA ASP A 119 -84.79 -55.10 63.37
C ASP A 119 -84.17 -54.33 62.19
N GLU A 120 -84.68 -53.14 61.86
CA GLU A 120 -84.07 -52.28 60.83
C GLU A 120 -82.77 -51.66 61.31
N ALA A 121 -82.56 -51.54 62.63
CA ALA A 121 -81.35 -50.96 63.20
C ALA A 121 -80.11 -51.83 62.91
N LEU A 122 -80.22 -53.17 62.99
CA LEU A 122 -79.10 -54.08 62.75
C LEU A 122 -78.70 -54.16 61.27
N VAL A 123 -79.67 -54.07 60.36
CA VAL A 123 -79.39 -54.01 58.90
C VAL A 123 -78.70 -52.70 58.56
N ARG A 124 -79.16 -51.58 59.13
CA ARG A 124 -78.51 -50.28 59.00
C ARG A 124 -77.07 -50.30 59.53
N ASP A 125 -76.80 -50.94 60.68
CA ASP A 125 -75.45 -51.02 61.24
C ASP A 125 -74.46 -51.78 60.33
N GLU A 126 -74.91 -52.87 59.71
CA GLU A 126 -74.06 -53.63 58.79
C GLU A 126 -73.86 -52.90 57.44
N GLU A 127 -74.88 -52.19 56.96
CA GLU A 127 -74.75 -51.29 55.81
C GLU A 127 -73.80 -50.12 56.10
N LEU A 128 -73.86 -49.54 57.30
CA LEU A 128 -72.93 -48.51 57.76
C LEU A 128 -71.50 -49.04 57.78
N ARG A 129 -71.26 -50.25 58.30
CA ARG A 129 -69.91 -50.85 58.26
C ARG A 129 -69.38 -51.08 56.84
N ARG A 130 -70.23 -51.49 55.90
CA ARG A 130 -69.82 -51.62 54.49
C ARG A 130 -69.50 -50.27 53.88
N ALA A 131 -70.32 -49.25 54.16
CA ALA A 131 -70.07 -47.88 53.71
C ALA A 131 -68.76 -47.32 54.31
N GLU A 132 -68.48 -47.58 55.58
CA GLU A 132 -67.23 -47.19 56.24
C GLU A 132 -66.01 -47.85 55.58
N ALA A 133 -66.06 -49.15 55.32
CA ALA A 133 -64.97 -49.86 54.63
C ALA A 133 -64.77 -49.38 53.18
N GLU A 134 -65.85 -49.08 52.46
CA GLU A 134 -65.77 -48.48 51.12
C GLU A 134 -65.17 -47.09 51.16
N ILE A 135 -65.54 -46.26 52.15
CA ILE A 135 -64.95 -44.93 52.37
C ILE A 135 -63.44 -45.05 52.64
N GLU A 136 -63.01 -45.95 53.51
CA GLU A 136 -61.59 -46.18 53.80
C GLU A 136 -60.80 -46.57 52.54
N GLN A 137 -61.35 -47.50 51.74
CA GLN A 137 -60.73 -47.90 50.48
C GLN A 137 -60.65 -46.72 49.50
N LEU A 138 -61.72 -45.93 49.35
CA LEU A 138 -61.72 -44.76 48.49
C LEU A 138 -60.71 -43.72 48.97
N VAL A 139 -60.62 -43.47 50.27
CA VAL A 139 -59.61 -42.57 50.86
C VAL A 139 -58.19 -43.05 50.53
N GLU A 140 -57.88 -44.34 50.72
CA GLU A 140 -56.55 -44.89 50.38
C GLU A 140 -56.23 -44.72 48.88
N THR A 141 -57.22 -44.94 48.01
CA THR A 141 -57.03 -44.73 46.56
C THR A 141 -56.79 -43.26 46.22
N VAL A 142 -57.51 -42.34 46.85
CA VAL A 142 -57.34 -40.89 46.66
C VAL A 142 -55.98 -40.44 47.18
N GLU A 143 -55.53 -40.91 48.34
CA GLU A 143 -54.19 -40.60 48.87
C GLU A 143 -53.07 -41.16 47.97
N SER A 144 -53.23 -42.38 47.45
CA SER A 144 -52.31 -42.98 46.48
C SER A 144 -52.25 -42.18 45.18
N GLN A 145 -53.41 -41.72 44.68
CA GLN A 145 -53.49 -40.86 43.50
C GLN A 145 -52.87 -39.49 43.76
N ALA A 146 -53.11 -38.88 44.91
CA ALA A 146 -52.51 -37.60 45.30
C ALA A 146 -50.98 -37.67 45.37
N LYS A 147 -50.41 -38.77 45.88
CA LYS A 147 -48.95 -39.03 45.87
C LYS A 147 -48.41 -39.13 44.45
N LYS A 148 -49.10 -39.83 43.54
CA LYS A 148 -48.72 -39.93 42.12
C LYS A 148 -48.81 -38.58 41.41
N GLU A 149 -49.86 -37.80 41.69
CA GLU A 149 -50.03 -36.45 41.14
C GLU A 149 -48.88 -35.53 41.59
N ALA A 150 -48.51 -35.55 42.87
CA ALA A 150 -47.38 -34.79 43.38
C ALA A 150 -46.07 -35.18 42.68
N TYR A 151 -45.82 -36.48 42.50
CA TYR A 151 -44.65 -36.98 41.76
C TYR A 151 -44.63 -36.50 40.30
N PHE A 152 -45.76 -36.58 39.59
CA PHE A 152 -45.85 -36.10 38.20
C PHE A 152 -45.63 -34.59 38.10
N LYS A 153 -46.17 -33.80 39.05
CA LYS A 153 -45.90 -32.36 39.12
C LYS A 153 -44.42 -32.08 39.28
N GLU A 154 -43.74 -32.73 40.22
CA GLU A 154 -42.30 -32.57 40.41
C GLU A 154 -41.49 -32.95 39.16
N LEU A 155 -41.85 -34.07 38.53
CA LEU A 155 -41.21 -34.52 37.29
C LEU A 155 -41.37 -33.49 36.16
N VAL A 156 -42.57 -32.93 35.98
CA VAL A 156 -42.82 -31.88 34.97
C VAL A 156 -42.03 -30.61 35.28
N HIS A 157 -41.97 -30.18 36.54
CA HIS A 157 -41.15 -29.01 36.91
C HIS A 157 -39.67 -29.25 36.61
N ARG A 158 -39.16 -30.45 36.89
CA ARG A 158 -37.77 -30.82 36.57
C ARG A 158 -37.51 -30.85 35.06
N GLN A 159 -38.45 -31.37 34.27
CA GLN A 159 -38.36 -31.36 32.82
C GLN A 159 -38.38 -29.94 32.25
N GLN A 160 -39.25 -29.06 32.77
CA GLN A 160 -39.29 -27.65 32.39
C GLN A 160 -37.95 -26.96 32.68
N TRP A 161 -37.42 -27.14 33.90
CA TRP A 161 -36.13 -26.57 34.26
C TRP A 161 -34.98 -27.04 33.36
N LEU A 162 -34.96 -28.31 32.96
CA LEU A 162 -33.97 -28.83 32.02
C LEU A 162 -34.12 -28.22 30.62
N LEU A 163 -35.35 -27.98 30.17
CA LEU A 163 -35.62 -27.31 28.89
C LEU A 163 -35.19 -25.85 28.91
N ASP A 164 -35.45 -25.13 30.01
CA ASP A 164 -35.02 -23.74 30.19
C ASP A 164 -33.49 -23.66 30.15
N LYS A 165 -32.80 -24.53 30.90
CA LYS A 165 -31.33 -24.61 30.88
C LYS A 165 -30.76 -25.00 29.50
N ALA A 166 -31.43 -25.88 28.76
CA ALA A 166 -31.03 -26.22 27.40
C ALA A 166 -31.18 -25.01 26.45
N THR A 167 -32.26 -24.24 26.61
CA THR A 167 -32.50 -23.01 25.83
C THR A 167 -31.41 -21.97 26.12
N GLU A 168 -31.10 -21.71 27.39
CA GLU A 168 -30.01 -20.81 27.80
C GLU A 168 -28.65 -21.24 27.21
N ASN A 169 -28.37 -22.55 27.18
CA ASN A 169 -27.15 -23.10 26.58
C ASN A 169 -27.10 -22.89 25.07
N ILE A 170 -28.22 -23.07 24.36
CA ILE A 170 -28.32 -22.85 22.91
C ILE A 170 -28.09 -21.38 22.60
N GLU A 171 -28.77 -20.46 23.29
CA GLU A 171 -28.56 -19.02 23.10
C GLU A 171 -27.10 -18.61 23.41
N GLY A 172 -26.47 -19.24 24.41
CA GLY A 172 -25.05 -19.04 24.72
C GLY A 172 -24.10 -19.56 23.64
N LEU A 173 -24.47 -20.64 22.93
CA LEU A 173 -23.73 -21.15 21.78
C LEU A 173 -23.92 -20.25 20.56
N GLU A 174 -25.14 -19.78 20.30
CA GLU A 174 -25.45 -18.85 19.21
C GLU A 174 -24.66 -17.55 19.35
N ARG A 175 -24.68 -16.92 20.53
CA ARG A 175 -23.87 -15.72 20.83
C ARG A 175 -22.37 -15.92 20.59
N ARG A 176 -21.83 -17.08 20.96
CA ARG A 176 -20.41 -17.41 20.70
C ARG A 176 -20.14 -17.62 19.21
N CYS A 177 -21.08 -18.25 18.49
CA CYS A 177 -20.98 -18.43 17.05
C CYS A 177 -20.96 -17.09 16.32
N GLU A 178 -21.85 -16.16 16.70
CA GLU A 178 -21.87 -14.78 16.18
C GLU A 178 -20.55 -14.06 16.43
N GLN A 179 -20.01 -14.12 17.65
CA GLN A 179 -18.69 -13.53 17.97
C GLN A 179 -17.55 -14.13 17.14
N HIS A 180 -17.56 -15.45 16.91
CA HIS A 180 -16.57 -16.09 16.05
C HIS A 180 -16.73 -15.66 14.59
N GLN A 181 -17.96 -15.51 14.10
CA GLN A 181 -18.24 -15.04 12.75
C GLN A 181 -17.79 -13.59 12.55
N GLU A 182 -18.05 -12.70 13.52
CA GLU A 182 -17.55 -11.32 13.51
C GLU A 182 -16.02 -11.28 13.51
N ARG A 183 -15.36 -12.12 14.33
CA ARG A 183 -13.90 -12.22 14.36
C ARG A 183 -13.32 -12.71 13.02
N ILE A 184 -13.95 -13.69 12.39
CA ILE A 184 -13.55 -14.18 11.06
C ILE A 184 -13.69 -13.06 10.03
N ALA A 185 -14.84 -12.38 9.99
CA ALA A 185 -15.07 -11.27 9.06
C ALA A 185 -14.05 -10.12 9.26
N ALA A 186 -13.68 -9.81 10.50
CA ALA A 186 -12.66 -8.82 10.81
C ALA A 186 -11.25 -9.23 10.32
N LEU A 187 -10.90 -10.51 10.45
CA LEU A 187 -9.64 -11.06 9.93
C LEU A 187 -9.61 -11.04 8.40
N GLU A 188 -10.70 -11.45 7.74
CA GLU A 188 -10.83 -11.41 6.27
C GLU A 188 -10.70 -9.98 5.74
N ALA A 189 -11.35 -9.00 6.38
CA ALA A 189 -11.22 -7.60 6.00
C ALA A 189 -9.77 -7.08 6.13
N ARG A 190 -9.06 -7.49 7.20
CA ARG A 190 -7.65 -7.18 7.39
C ARG A 190 -6.76 -7.83 6.32
N ASP A 191 -7.01 -9.08 5.97
CA ASP A 191 -6.23 -9.80 4.96
C ASP A 191 -6.44 -9.21 3.56
N HIS A 192 -7.68 -8.84 3.22
CA HIS A 192 -7.97 -8.08 1.99
C HIS A 192 -7.20 -6.76 1.94
N HIS A 193 -7.20 -5.99 3.03
CA HIS A 193 -6.42 -4.76 3.11
C HIS A 193 -4.92 -5.01 2.92
N HIS A 194 -4.35 -6.05 3.54
CA HIS A 194 -2.94 -6.42 3.34
C HIS A 194 -2.65 -6.77 1.88
N LEU A 195 -3.49 -7.57 1.24
CA LEU A 195 -3.34 -7.93 -0.19
C LEU A 195 -3.38 -6.69 -1.09
N GLU A 196 -4.28 -5.75 -0.85
CA GLU A 196 -4.33 -4.47 -1.59
C GLU A 196 -3.05 -3.66 -1.42
N THR A 197 -2.53 -3.56 -0.19
CA THR A 197 -1.27 -2.85 0.06
C THR A 197 -0.07 -3.53 -0.58
N MET A 198 -0.02 -4.87 -0.59
CA MET A 198 1.01 -5.64 -1.28
C MET A 198 0.94 -5.43 -2.79
N ALA A 199 -0.25 -5.51 -3.39
CA ALA A 199 -0.43 -5.25 -4.82
C ALA A 199 0.02 -3.83 -5.21
N ALA A 200 -0.30 -2.82 -4.39
CA ALA A 200 0.16 -1.45 -4.61
C ALA A 200 1.69 -1.32 -4.51
N GLN A 201 2.33 -2.06 -3.59
CA GLN A 201 3.79 -2.11 -3.47
C GLN A 201 4.43 -2.81 -4.68
N GLU A 202 3.86 -3.92 -5.15
CA GLU A 202 4.33 -4.65 -6.34
C GLU A 202 4.26 -3.77 -7.59
N CYS A 203 3.18 -3.01 -7.80
CA CYS A 203 3.10 -2.02 -8.89
C CYS A 203 4.21 -0.97 -8.77
N ARG A 204 4.42 -0.41 -7.58
CA ARG A 204 5.50 0.57 -7.36
C ARG A 204 6.89 -0.01 -7.62
N ILE A 205 7.12 -1.26 -7.25
CA ILE A 205 8.38 -1.96 -7.53
C ILE A 205 8.56 -2.15 -9.05
N ALA A 206 7.51 -2.55 -9.76
CA ALA A 206 7.54 -2.70 -11.22
C ALA A 206 7.85 -1.37 -11.92
N ASP A 207 7.23 -0.26 -11.50
CA ASP A 207 7.50 1.08 -12.04
C ASP A 207 8.95 1.50 -11.81
N LEU A 208 9.49 1.29 -10.60
CA LEU A 208 10.89 1.61 -10.29
C LEU A 208 11.86 0.72 -11.05
N ALA A 209 11.55 -0.56 -11.25
CA ALA A 209 12.35 -1.46 -12.06
C ALA A 209 12.40 -1.02 -13.53
N SER A 210 11.25 -0.61 -14.09
CA SER A 210 11.13 -0.01 -15.41
C SER A 210 11.99 1.26 -15.55
N GLN A 211 11.97 2.14 -14.55
CA GLN A 211 12.80 3.35 -14.55
C GLN A 211 14.30 3.03 -14.52
N CYS A 212 14.70 2.08 -13.68
CA CYS A 212 16.10 1.61 -13.62
C CYS A 212 16.56 1.00 -14.95
N GLU A 213 15.72 0.21 -15.61
CA GLU A 213 16.01 -0.36 -16.92
C GLU A 213 16.17 0.76 -17.97
N GLY A 214 15.27 1.74 -17.99
CA GLY A 214 15.35 2.91 -18.87
C GLY A 214 16.66 3.69 -18.69
N LEU A 215 17.02 4.02 -17.45
CA LEU A 215 18.30 4.70 -17.16
C LEU A 215 19.52 3.85 -17.54
N SER A 216 19.44 2.52 -17.39
CA SER A 216 20.51 1.61 -17.83
C SER A 216 20.65 1.59 -19.35
N THR A 217 19.54 1.62 -20.09
CA THR A 217 19.56 1.71 -21.56
C THR A 217 20.12 3.04 -22.04
N ASP A 218 19.76 4.15 -21.37
CA ASP A 218 20.26 5.49 -21.70
C ASP A 218 21.77 5.60 -21.46
N LEU A 219 22.26 5.14 -20.30
CA LEU A 219 23.69 5.10 -20.00
C LEU A 219 24.47 4.24 -21.00
N ARG A 220 23.89 3.12 -21.46
CA ARG A 220 24.50 2.29 -22.49
C ARG A 220 24.57 3.01 -23.83
N ALA A 221 23.50 3.72 -24.21
CA ALA A 221 23.47 4.53 -25.43
C ALA A 221 24.50 5.69 -25.37
N GLU A 222 24.58 6.39 -24.24
CA GLU A 222 25.60 7.42 -24.00
C GLU A 222 27.02 6.85 -24.06
N GLY A 223 27.26 5.67 -23.49
CA GLY A 223 28.54 4.97 -23.59
C GLY A 223 28.93 4.63 -25.03
N GLN A 224 27.97 4.19 -25.85
CA GLN A 224 28.19 3.96 -27.28
C GLN A 224 28.48 5.25 -28.05
N LEU A 225 27.75 6.33 -27.74
CA LEU A 225 28.00 7.65 -28.31
C LEU A 225 29.38 8.21 -27.91
N ALA A 226 29.80 8.00 -26.66
CA ALA A 226 31.13 8.38 -26.19
C ALA A 226 32.23 7.57 -26.90
N SER A 227 32.03 6.26 -27.07
CA SER A 227 32.97 5.38 -27.79
C SER A 227 33.10 5.76 -29.27
N THR A 228 32.00 6.06 -29.95
CA THR A 228 32.04 6.52 -31.36
C THR A 228 32.70 7.89 -31.49
N ARG A 229 32.45 8.83 -30.56
CA ARG A 229 33.17 10.11 -30.52
C ARG A 229 34.66 9.94 -30.30
N ALA A 230 35.07 9.03 -29.40
CA ALA A 230 36.49 8.73 -29.18
C ALA A 230 37.15 8.17 -30.45
N ALA A 231 36.51 7.20 -31.13
CA ALA A 231 37.02 6.65 -32.38
C ALA A 231 37.16 7.71 -33.48
N ASN A 232 36.20 8.64 -33.60
CA ASN A 232 36.30 9.75 -34.55
C ASN A 232 37.45 10.72 -34.21
N ILE A 233 37.71 10.96 -32.92
CA ILE A 233 38.86 11.78 -32.49
C ILE A 233 40.16 11.08 -32.88
N ASP A 234 40.29 9.78 -32.60
CA ASP A 234 41.47 8.99 -32.96
C ASP A 234 41.71 9.02 -34.49
N GLU A 235 40.64 8.92 -35.30
CA GLU A 235 40.72 9.02 -36.76
C GLU A 235 41.17 10.42 -37.23
N LEU A 236 40.63 11.49 -36.62
CA LEU A 236 41.04 12.86 -36.92
C LEU A 236 42.48 13.15 -36.50
N GLU A 237 42.93 12.62 -35.36
CA GLU A 237 44.32 12.71 -34.90
C GLU A 237 45.26 11.99 -35.86
N ALA A 238 44.89 10.78 -36.31
CA ALA A 238 45.65 10.05 -37.32
C ALA A 238 45.72 10.82 -38.66
N GLU A 239 44.63 11.46 -39.08
CA GLU A 239 44.63 12.24 -40.31
C GLU A 239 45.43 13.56 -40.19
N LEU A 240 45.43 14.19 -39.01
CA LEU A 240 46.31 15.33 -38.71
C LEU A 240 47.79 14.92 -38.83
N ILE A 241 48.17 13.81 -38.20
CA ILE A 241 49.53 13.27 -38.30
C ILE A 241 49.90 12.99 -39.77
N ARG A 242 48.98 12.42 -40.55
CA ARG A 242 49.19 12.18 -41.99
C ARG A 242 49.40 13.49 -42.75
N ARG A 243 48.61 14.53 -42.46
CA ARG A 243 48.76 15.86 -43.08
C ARG A 243 50.07 16.55 -42.69
N ASP A 244 50.49 16.42 -41.43
CA ASP A 244 51.76 16.97 -40.95
C ASP A 244 52.95 16.27 -41.61
N GLN A 245 52.89 14.95 -41.79
CA GLN A 245 53.90 14.18 -42.55
C GLN A 245 53.96 14.64 -44.02
N GLN A 246 52.81 14.80 -44.68
CA GLN A 246 52.76 15.31 -46.05
C GLN A 246 53.31 16.73 -46.15
N ALA A 247 52.99 17.60 -45.19
CA ALA A 247 53.55 18.95 -45.14
C ALA A 247 55.08 18.92 -44.96
N ALA A 248 55.60 18.07 -44.07
CA ALA A 248 57.03 17.89 -43.88
C ALA A 248 57.73 17.37 -45.15
N GLU A 249 57.17 16.37 -45.82
CA GLU A 249 57.68 15.83 -47.09
C GLU A 249 57.69 16.89 -48.19
N THR A 250 56.62 17.68 -48.34
CA THR A 250 56.58 18.77 -49.32
C THR A 250 57.60 19.85 -49.02
N LEU A 251 57.85 20.15 -47.74
CA LEU A 251 58.85 21.12 -47.31
C LEU A 251 60.28 20.59 -47.56
N GLU A 252 60.53 19.30 -47.30
CA GLU A 252 61.81 18.65 -47.62
C GLU A 252 62.05 18.62 -49.14
N GLN A 253 61.02 18.30 -49.94
CA GLN A 253 61.08 18.39 -51.40
C GLN A 253 61.43 19.80 -51.86
N GLN A 254 60.72 20.82 -51.37
CA GLN A 254 61.02 22.22 -51.68
C GLN A 254 62.44 22.63 -51.27
N GLN A 255 62.93 22.19 -50.11
CA GLN A 255 64.30 22.45 -49.68
C GLN A 255 65.32 21.75 -50.59
N SER A 256 65.06 20.51 -51.00
CA SER A 256 65.93 19.76 -51.92
C SER A 256 65.97 20.40 -53.30
N GLU A 257 64.83 20.87 -53.81
CA GLU A 257 64.74 21.60 -55.08
C GLU A 257 65.46 22.95 -54.98
N ALA A 258 65.26 23.70 -53.90
CA ALA A 258 65.97 24.95 -53.65
C ALA A 258 67.49 24.72 -53.55
N ALA A 259 67.94 23.65 -52.89
CA ALA A 259 69.34 23.27 -52.81
C ALA A 259 69.91 22.87 -54.18
N GLN A 260 69.17 22.10 -54.99
CA GLN A 260 69.58 21.76 -56.35
C GLN A 260 69.66 23.00 -57.25
N VAL A 261 68.70 23.92 -57.15
CA VAL A 261 68.74 25.20 -57.89
C VAL A 261 69.94 26.02 -57.45
N SER A 262 70.20 26.14 -56.15
CA SER A 262 71.38 26.82 -55.61
C SER A 262 72.68 26.17 -56.09
N GLN A 263 72.73 24.83 -56.17
CA GLN A 263 73.89 24.10 -56.65
C GLN A 263 74.12 24.35 -58.14
N ARG A 264 73.07 24.32 -58.97
CA ARG A 264 73.17 24.67 -60.40
C ARG A 264 73.65 26.10 -60.59
N GLN A 265 73.16 27.05 -59.80
CA GLN A 265 73.63 28.44 -59.82
C GLN A 265 75.11 28.55 -59.45
N LEU A 266 75.58 27.80 -58.45
CA LEU A 266 77.00 27.72 -58.10
C LEU A 266 77.81 27.14 -59.26
N GLU A 267 77.39 26.01 -59.84
CA GLU A 267 78.06 25.39 -60.99
C GLU A 267 78.13 26.32 -62.20
N GLU A 268 77.04 27.05 -62.49
CA GLU A 268 77.02 28.11 -63.49
C GLU A 268 78.03 29.21 -63.16
N LEU A 269 78.08 29.71 -61.92
CA LEU A 269 79.06 30.70 -61.48
C LEU A 269 80.50 30.20 -61.63
N TRP A 270 80.78 28.94 -61.29
CA TRP A 270 82.09 28.31 -61.48
C TRP A 270 82.46 28.20 -62.97
N ALA A 271 81.50 27.86 -63.83
CA ALA A 271 81.69 27.85 -65.29
C ALA A 271 81.99 29.26 -65.82
N TRP A 272 81.26 30.28 -65.33
CA TRP A 272 81.53 31.68 -65.64
C TRP A 272 82.90 32.12 -65.14
N GLU A 273 83.31 31.76 -63.92
CA GLU A 273 84.63 32.09 -63.37
C GLU A 273 85.75 31.41 -64.18
N GLY A 274 85.56 30.16 -64.60
CA GLY A 274 86.46 29.44 -65.49
C GLY A 274 86.61 30.15 -66.85
N ALA A 275 85.48 30.48 -67.49
CA ALA A 275 85.48 31.23 -68.74
C ALA A 275 86.13 32.62 -68.59
N PHE A 276 85.92 33.28 -67.45
CA PHE A 276 86.54 34.57 -67.15
C PHE A 276 88.05 34.44 -66.94
N LYS A 277 88.51 33.36 -66.28
CA LYS A 277 89.95 33.05 -66.15
C LYS A 277 90.58 32.81 -67.51
N GLU A 278 89.98 31.99 -68.36
CA GLU A 278 90.44 31.75 -69.74
C GLU A 278 90.49 33.05 -70.55
N GLN A 279 89.46 33.89 -70.43
CA GLN A 279 89.43 35.20 -71.07
C GLN A 279 90.53 36.11 -70.50
N SER A 280 90.76 36.11 -69.19
CA SER A 280 91.83 36.87 -68.55
C SER A 280 93.22 36.39 -68.99
N GLU A 281 93.42 35.08 -69.14
CA GLU A 281 94.67 34.49 -69.65
C GLU A 281 94.88 34.83 -71.12
N LEU A 282 93.81 34.86 -71.93
CA LEU A 282 93.85 35.31 -73.31
C LEU A 282 94.22 36.79 -73.38
N VAL A 283 93.60 37.63 -72.56
CA VAL A 283 93.92 39.06 -72.44
C VAL A 283 95.37 39.23 -71.98
N THR A 284 95.83 38.46 -71.00
CA THR A 284 97.21 38.50 -70.51
C THR A 284 98.17 38.11 -71.63
N ARG A 285 97.90 37.04 -72.38
CA ARG A 285 98.66 36.65 -73.58
C ARG A 285 98.66 37.74 -74.66
N MET A 286 97.51 38.35 -74.94
CA MET A 286 97.41 39.47 -75.87
C MET A 286 98.18 40.70 -75.36
N THR A 287 98.16 40.95 -74.06
CA THR A 287 98.89 42.05 -73.42
C THR A 287 100.39 41.79 -73.43
N ASP A 288 100.83 40.56 -73.18
CA ASP A 288 102.23 40.15 -73.30
C ASP A 288 102.70 40.24 -74.76
N GLN A 289 101.87 39.80 -75.71
CA GLN A 289 102.14 40.01 -77.13
C GLN A 289 102.22 41.50 -77.46
N LEU A 290 101.28 42.32 -76.98
CA LEU A 290 101.32 43.77 -77.13
C LEU A 290 102.54 44.37 -76.45
N GLN A 291 103.00 43.88 -75.30
CA GLN A 291 104.23 44.33 -74.65
C GLN A 291 105.47 43.91 -75.43
N VAL A 292 105.47 42.74 -76.07
CA VAL A 292 106.54 42.33 -77.00
C VAL A 292 106.53 43.22 -78.24
N TYR A 293 105.35 43.52 -78.80
CA TYR A 293 105.20 44.46 -79.91
C TYR A 293 105.55 45.89 -79.51
N GLU A 294 105.16 46.37 -78.33
CA GLU A 294 105.54 47.66 -77.78
C GLU A 294 107.02 47.70 -77.41
N ALA A 295 107.62 46.62 -76.93
CA ALA A 295 109.07 46.55 -76.72
C ALA A 295 109.81 46.53 -78.07
N ALA A 296 109.24 45.87 -79.09
CA ALA A 296 109.72 45.94 -80.46
C ALA A 296 109.52 47.32 -81.08
N ASP A 297 108.43 48.02 -80.76
CA ASP A 297 108.14 49.38 -81.22
C ASP A 297 108.96 50.41 -80.44
N ARG A 298 109.17 50.28 -79.13
CA ARG A 298 110.13 51.08 -78.36
C ARG A 298 111.56 50.88 -78.86
N ARG A 299 111.88 49.71 -79.44
CA ARG A 299 113.13 49.48 -80.20
C ARG A 299 113.12 50.10 -81.60
N ARG A 300 111.94 50.36 -82.20
CA ARG A 300 111.79 51.11 -83.47
C ARG A 300 111.69 52.63 -83.31
N TYR A 301 111.29 53.11 -82.13
CA TYR A 301 111.04 54.52 -81.83
C TYR A 301 112.06 55.12 -80.84
N SER A 302 113.29 54.61 -80.78
CA SER A 302 114.42 55.30 -80.11
C SER A 302 115.10 56.37 -80.99
N TYR A 303 114.52 56.69 -82.15
CA TYR A 303 114.96 57.80 -83.00
C TYR A 303 113.78 58.41 -83.79
N ASN A 304 112.92 59.20 -83.14
CA ASN A 304 112.54 60.52 -83.65
C ASN A 304 111.60 61.28 -82.69
N PRO A 305 111.81 62.59 -82.49
CA PRO A 305 110.97 63.47 -81.68
C PRO A 305 109.86 64.13 -82.52
N ASN A 306 108.85 64.69 -81.84
CA ASN A 306 107.81 65.62 -82.31
C ASN A 306 106.65 65.10 -83.19
N ASN A 307 105.45 65.06 -82.59
CA ASN A 307 104.29 65.93 -82.87
C ASN A 307 103.11 65.43 -82.01
N ARG A 308 102.46 66.17 -81.08
CA ARG A 308 101.72 67.45 -81.14
C ARG A 308 100.56 67.48 -82.15
N SER A 309 99.35 67.14 -81.71
CA SER A 309 98.04 67.77 -82.03
C SER A 309 96.88 66.85 -81.62
N ARG A 310 96.07 67.20 -80.61
CA ARG A 310 94.83 68.02 -80.68
C ARG A 310 93.63 67.30 -81.32
N ARG A 311 92.64 66.96 -80.48
CA ARG A 311 91.16 66.91 -80.67
C ARG A 311 90.60 65.80 -79.76
N SER A 312 89.45 65.86 -79.13
CA SER A 312 88.32 66.80 -79.01
C SER A 312 87.47 66.19 -77.88
N LEU A 313 87.12 66.93 -76.83
CA LEU A 313 85.74 67.41 -76.59
C LEU A 313 84.66 66.31 -76.49
N LEU A 314 84.14 66.08 -75.26
CA LEU A 314 82.76 66.37 -74.80
C LEU A 314 82.16 65.32 -73.83
N GLY A 315 81.51 65.83 -72.77
CA GLY A 315 80.54 65.17 -71.88
C GLY A 315 81.17 64.68 -70.57
N GLU A 316 81.13 65.36 -69.41
CA GLU A 316 79.97 65.97 -68.69
C GLU A 316 78.79 64.99 -68.60
N GLU A 317 78.13 64.70 -67.48
CA GLU A 317 78.10 65.22 -66.11
C GLU A 317 77.16 64.28 -65.32
N ASP A 318 77.21 64.35 -63.98
CA ASP A 318 76.11 64.09 -63.03
C ASP A 318 75.44 62.69 -62.98
N GLY A 319 74.99 62.17 -61.85
CA GLY A 319 74.74 62.68 -60.51
C GLY A 319 74.08 61.51 -59.78
N LEU A 320 74.47 61.25 -58.53
CA LEU A 320 73.66 61.55 -57.35
C LEU A 320 72.39 60.71 -57.15
N SER A 321 72.25 60.31 -55.88
CA SER A 321 71.00 60.28 -55.12
C SER A 321 70.23 58.96 -55.06
N ASP A 322 70.42 58.28 -53.94
CA ASP A 322 69.44 58.15 -52.86
C ASP A 322 67.94 57.97 -53.20
N ASN A 323 67.40 57.06 -52.39
CA ASN A 323 66.15 57.17 -51.64
C ASN A 323 64.85 56.56 -52.20
N MET A 324 64.41 55.55 -51.43
CA MET A 324 63.09 55.43 -50.79
C MET A 324 61.87 55.16 -51.66
N SER A 325 61.21 54.03 -51.37
CA SER A 325 59.76 53.87 -51.16
C SER A 325 59.44 52.38 -51.23
N SER A 326 58.70 51.70 -50.36
CA SER A 326 57.99 51.99 -49.11
C SER A 326 57.76 50.64 -48.39
N VAL A 327 57.94 50.53 -47.07
CA VAL A 327 56.87 50.52 -46.02
C VAL A 327 55.71 49.55 -46.34
N SER A 328 55.51 48.44 -45.62
CA SER A 328 54.99 48.33 -44.23
C SER A 328 55.41 46.96 -43.64
N SER A 329 55.97 46.76 -42.44
CA SER A 329 55.69 47.22 -41.06
C SER A 329 54.37 46.74 -40.43
N ALA A 330 54.49 46.32 -39.16
CA ALA A 330 53.54 45.68 -38.21
C ALA A 330 53.28 44.18 -38.46
N VAL A 331 53.73 43.20 -37.66
CA VAL A 331 53.88 43.00 -36.20
C VAL A 331 52.59 43.23 -35.41
N ALA A 332 52.29 42.23 -34.56
CA ALA A 332 51.22 42.08 -33.56
C ALA A 332 49.98 41.35 -34.11
N SER A 333 49.27 40.50 -33.38
CA SER A 333 49.40 39.95 -32.03
C SER A 333 48.25 38.95 -31.87
N ALA A 334 48.45 37.98 -31.00
CA ALA A 334 47.44 37.10 -30.44
C ALA A 334 46.09 37.78 -30.13
N ARG A 335 45.00 37.06 -30.40
CA ARG A 335 43.85 36.71 -29.51
C ARG A 335 42.61 36.44 -30.38
N HIS A 336 42.05 35.23 -30.36
CA HIS A 336 41.10 34.73 -29.35
C HIS A 336 39.70 35.33 -29.49
N MET A 337 38.69 34.43 -29.62
CA MET A 337 37.24 34.62 -29.40
C MET A 337 36.51 35.43 -30.48
N ARG A 338 35.29 35.12 -30.93
CA ARG A 338 34.26 34.07 -30.75
C ARG A 338 33.11 34.55 -31.67
N PRO A 339 32.35 33.71 -32.37
CA PRO A 339 31.15 34.20 -33.04
C PRO A 339 30.03 34.43 -32.02
N ASP A 340 29.59 35.69 -31.92
CA ASP A 340 28.28 36.05 -31.38
C ASP A 340 27.22 35.63 -32.40
N GLY A 341 26.37 34.70 -31.96
CA GLY A 341 25.11 34.34 -32.58
C GLY A 341 24.03 34.46 -31.52
N THR A 342 23.57 35.69 -31.33
CA THR A 342 22.39 36.06 -30.56
C THR A 342 21.14 35.40 -31.15
N THR A 343 20.48 34.58 -30.33
CA THR A 343 19.01 34.55 -30.33
C THR A 343 18.55 34.39 -28.89
N GLU A 344 18.02 35.49 -28.37
CA GLU A 344 17.14 35.51 -27.23
C GLU A 344 15.93 34.61 -27.55
N GLN A 345 15.65 33.63 -26.69
CA GLN A 345 14.27 33.24 -26.44
C GLN A 345 14.11 32.90 -24.96
N GLU A 346 13.78 33.96 -24.24
CA GLU A 346 12.96 33.99 -23.05
C GLU A 346 11.89 32.88 -23.07
N SER A 347 12.01 31.92 -22.16
CA SER A 347 10.84 31.24 -21.60
C SER A 347 11.09 30.95 -20.14
N ALA A 348 10.41 31.76 -19.32
CA ALA A 348 10.02 31.39 -17.97
C ALA A 348 9.34 30.01 -17.98
N GLY A 349 9.58 29.20 -16.95
CA GLY A 349 8.96 27.88 -16.87
C GLY A 349 9.40 27.04 -15.68
N ALA A 350 9.00 27.47 -14.48
CA ALA A 350 8.67 26.63 -13.33
C ALA A 350 9.67 25.54 -12.87
N SER A 351 10.33 25.83 -11.75
CA SER A 351 10.77 24.82 -10.79
C SER A 351 9.58 24.00 -10.28
N PRO A 352 9.64 22.66 -10.25
CA PRO A 352 8.89 21.90 -9.26
C PRO A 352 9.75 21.79 -8.00
N SER A 353 9.43 22.61 -7.01
CA SER A 353 9.75 22.34 -5.61
C SER A 353 9.01 21.06 -5.20
N ILE A 354 9.66 19.91 -5.32
CA ILE A 354 9.20 18.70 -4.64
C ILE A 354 9.63 18.79 -3.18
N SER A 355 8.66 19.23 -2.37
CA SER A 355 8.68 19.16 -0.93
C SER A 355 9.18 17.81 -0.45
N SER A 356 10.31 17.84 0.25
CA SER A 356 10.80 16.74 1.07
C SER A 356 9.84 16.55 2.24
N ALA A 357 8.87 15.65 2.08
CA ALA A 357 8.13 15.10 3.21
C ALA A 357 9.03 14.04 3.86
N SER A 358 9.67 14.43 4.96
CA SER A 358 10.36 13.51 5.87
C SER A 358 9.33 12.55 6.49
N THR A 359 9.27 11.33 5.96
CA THR A 359 8.60 10.21 6.63
C THR A 359 9.51 9.70 7.75
N PRO A 360 9.06 9.65 9.02
CA PRO A 360 9.87 9.09 10.08
C PRO A 360 9.98 7.56 9.92
N LEU A 361 11.22 7.05 9.99
CA LEU A 361 11.50 5.62 10.08
C LEU A 361 10.81 5.02 11.32
N PRO A 362 10.16 3.85 11.22
CA PRO A 362 9.88 3.06 12.41
C PRO A 362 11.20 2.51 12.96
N SER A 363 11.55 2.99 14.15
CA SER A 363 12.67 2.47 14.94
C SER A 363 12.39 1.01 15.31
N ALA A 364 13.15 0.11 14.70
CA ALA A 364 13.23 -1.29 15.12
C ALA A 364 13.92 -1.36 16.49
N ARG A 365 13.14 -1.21 17.56
CA ARG A 365 13.58 -1.53 18.92
C ARG A 365 13.49 -3.04 19.09
N GLY A 366 14.63 -3.71 18.86
CA GLY A 366 14.83 -5.11 19.21
C GLY A 366 14.51 -5.34 20.69
N SER A 367 13.48 -6.13 20.95
CA SER A 367 13.23 -6.71 22.26
C SER A 367 14.17 -7.90 22.41
N ARG A 368 15.30 -7.68 23.09
CA ARG A 368 16.10 -8.75 23.69
C ARG A 368 15.29 -9.31 24.86
N GLY A 369 14.47 -10.32 24.58
CA GLY A 369 13.89 -11.21 25.57
C GLY A 369 14.95 -12.19 26.05
N THR A 370 15.47 -11.94 27.24
CA THR A 370 16.31 -12.82 28.04
C THR A 370 15.67 -14.18 28.23
N GLY A 371 16.51 -15.22 28.22
CA GLY A 371 16.07 -16.60 28.37
C GLY A 371 15.34 -16.89 29.68
N SER A 372 14.53 -17.94 29.62
CA SER A 372 14.13 -18.72 30.77
C SER A 372 14.42 -20.19 30.48
N LEU A 373 15.54 -20.63 31.03
CA LEU A 373 15.81 -22.03 31.34
C LEU A 373 14.83 -22.43 32.45
N VAL A 374 13.90 -23.33 32.16
CA VAL A 374 13.25 -24.13 33.20
C VAL A 374 13.27 -25.58 32.73
N SER A 375 13.74 -26.42 33.64
CA SER A 375 13.90 -27.87 33.56
C SER A 375 12.59 -28.62 33.41
#